data_AF-A0AAV5WHM9-F1
#
_entry.id   AF-A0AAV5WHM9-F1
#
_cell.length_a   1.000
_cell.length_b   1.000
_cell.length_c   1.000
_cell.angle_alpha   90.00
_cell.angle_beta   90.00
_cell.angle_gamma   90.00
#
_symmetry.space_group_name_H-M   'P 1'
#
loop_
_entity.id
_entity.type
_entity.pdbx_description
1 polymer ?
#
loop_
_entity_poly.entity_id
_entity_poly.type
_entity_poly.pdbx_seq_one_letter_code
_entity_poly.pdbx_strand_id
1 'polypeptide(L)'
;GVRFLVHGNTKILFQFYYVINIVLGLDYGVLYLTEFVRLRFDCFLFDFRTIILIRGLGVSAILSAHQVIVIMTFERLYSSFFPAHFERNSHRLLAFSLGFIAV
;
A
#
# COMPACT_ATOMS: atom_id res chain seq x y z
N GLY A 1 -4.27 -6.11 20.68
CA GLY A 1 -3.96 -7.33 19.91
C GLY A 1 -2.69 -7.18 19.07
N VAL A 2 -1.53 -6.94 19.69
CA VAL A 2 -0.24 -6.75 18.98
C VAL A 2 0.62 -8.03 18.96
N ARG A 3 0.10 -9.11 19.56
CA ARG A 3 0.82 -10.40 19.72
C ARG A 3 0.93 -11.23 18.43
N PHE A 4 0.38 -10.75 17.31
CA PHE A 4 0.51 -11.36 15.99
C PHE A 4 1.66 -10.74 15.14
N LEU A 5 2.28 -9.66 15.63
CA LEU A 5 3.41 -8.95 15.03
C LEU A 5 4.75 -9.35 15.69
N VAL A 6 4.91 -10.63 16.02
CA VAL A 6 6.09 -11.12 16.75
C VAL A 6 7.36 -11.05 15.90
N HIS A 7 7.23 -10.95 14.57
CA HIS A 7 8.37 -10.86 13.66
C HIS A 7 8.62 -9.40 13.24
N GLY A 8 9.85 -8.91 13.46
CA GLY A 8 10.25 -7.52 13.14
C GLY A 8 9.97 -7.13 11.69
N ASN A 9 10.09 -8.09 10.76
CA ASN A 9 9.78 -7.92 9.35
C ASN A 9 8.32 -7.55 9.09
N THR A 10 7.36 -8.30 9.65
CA THR A 10 5.93 -7.96 9.53
C THR A 10 5.59 -6.58 10.09
N LYS A 11 6.32 -6.08 11.11
CA LYS A 11 6.13 -4.73 11.65
C LYS A 11 6.58 -3.65 10.65
N ILE A 12 7.73 -3.84 10.00
CA ILE A 12 8.24 -2.94 8.95
C ILE A 12 7.28 -2.91 7.77
N LEU A 13 6.80 -4.08 7.34
CA LEU A 13 5.86 -4.21 6.22
C LEU A 13 4.52 -3.52 6.52
N PHE A 14 4.02 -3.64 7.75
CA PHE A 14 2.82 -2.91 8.19
C PHE A 14 3.04 -1.39 8.24
N GLN A 15 4.19 -0.91 8.71
CA GLN A 15 4.51 0.51 8.70
C GLN A 15 4.55 1.06 7.26
N PHE A 16 5.16 0.31 6.34
CA PHE A 16 5.21 0.67 4.93
C PHE A 16 3.81 0.76 4.31
N TYR A 17 2.93 -0.21 4.61
CA TYR A 17 1.52 -0.19 4.23
C TYR A 17 0.79 1.06 4.73
N TYR A 18 0.98 1.45 6.00
CA TYR A 18 0.38 2.67 6.54
C TYR A 18 0.88 3.92 5.82
N VAL A 19 2.18 4.02 5.54
CA VAL A 19 2.77 5.15 4.81
C VAL A 19 2.17 5.26 3.40
N ILE A 20 2.09 4.15 2.66
CA ILE A 20 1.48 4.13 1.31
C ILE A 20 0.02 4.60 1.37
N ASN A 21 -0.76 4.12 2.34
CA ASN A 21 -2.16 4.56 2.47
C ASN A 21 -2.29 6.05 2.80
N ILE A 22 -1.38 6.60 3.62
CA ILE A 22 -1.36 8.03 3.91
C ILE A 22 -1.05 8.82 2.64
N VAL A 23 -0.05 8.41 1.86
CA VAL A 23 0.33 9.08 0.60
C VAL A 23 -0.83 9.03 -0.40
N LEU A 24 -1.42 7.85 -0.62
CA LEU A 24 -2.59 7.70 -1.50
C LEU A 24 -3.78 8.52 -1.01
N GLY A 25 -4.02 8.59 0.30
CA GLY A 25 -5.06 9.41 0.90
C GLY A 25 -4.82 10.91 0.68
N LEU A 26 -3.57 11.37 0.76
CA LEU A 26 -3.19 12.76 0.46
C LEU A 26 -3.41 13.07 -1.03
N ASP A 27 -2.98 12.19 -1.93
CA ASP A 27 -3.20 12.37 -3.38
C ASP A 27 -4.70 12.44 -3.71
N TYR A 28 -5.50 11.57 -3.10
CA TYR A 28 -6.96 11.65 -3.17
C TYR A 28 -7.48 13.00 -2.70
N GLY A 29 -7.02 13.45 -1.53
CA GLY A 29 -7.41 14.73 -0.95
C GLY A 29 -7.09 15.90 -1.88
N VAL A 30 -5.88 15.92 -2.46
CA VAL A 30 -5.45 16.96 -3.41
C VAL A 30 -6.32 16.95 -4.66
N LEU A 31 -6.56 15.78 -5.26
CA LEU A 31 -7.42 15.67 -6.46
C LEU A 31 -8.84 16.17 -6.18
N TYR A 32 -9.43 15.77 -5.06
CA TYR A 32 -10.76 16.27 -4.67
C TYR A 32 -10.76 17.78 -4.42
N LEU A 33 -9.72 18.32 -3.80
CA LEU A 33 -9.61 19.76 -3.54
C LEU A 33 -9.47 20.54 -4.85
N THR A 34 -8.71 20.01 -5.82
CA THR A 34 -8.60 20.62 -7.15
C THR A 34 -9.93 20.62 -7.91
N GLU A 35 -10.71 19.54 -7.84
CA GLU A 35 -12.05 19.49 -8.43
C GLU A 35 -13.02 20.45 -7.72
N PHE A 36 -12.96 20.54 -6.39
CA PHE A 36 -13.78 21.47 -5.60
C PHE A 36 -13.48 22.94 -5.95
N VAL A 37 -12.19 23.28 -6.09
CA VAL A 37 -11.75 24.61 -6.53
C VAL A 37 -12.23 24.90 -7.96
N ARG A 38 -12.12 23.94 -8.89
CA ARG A 38 -12.63 24.10 -10.27
C ARG A 38 -14.13 24.36 -10.31
N LEU A 39 -14.92 23.58 -9.56
CA LEU A 39 -16.37 23.77 -9.41
C LEU A 39 -16.71 25.16 -8.83
N ARG A 40 -15.88 25.66 -7.91
CA ARG A 40 -16.08 26.99 -7.29
C ARG A 40 -15.85 28.15 -8.27
N PHE A 41 -15.04 27.96 -9.31
CA PHE A 41 -14.72 28.97 -10.34
C PHE A 41 -15.53 28.77 -11.64
N ASP A 42 -16.72 28.17 -11.58
CA ASP A 42 -17.66 27.98 -12.71
C ASP A 42 -17.08 27.23 -13.92
N CYS A 43 -16.02 26.44 -13.72
CA CYS A 43 -15.50 25.54 -14.74
C CYS A 43 -16.38 24.27 -14.79
N PHE A 44 -17.55 24.37 -15.42
CA PHE A 44 -18.62 23.35 -15.40
C PHE A 44 -18.31 22.04 -16.13
N LEU A 45 -17.20 21.96 -16.88
CA LEU A 45 -16.78 20.70 -17.49
C LEU A 45 -16.00 19.87 -16.48
N PHE A 46 -16.64 18.83 -15.95
CA PHE A 46 -15.93 17.75 -15.27
C PHE A 46 -14.94 17.13 -16.24
N ASP A 47 -13.65 17.26 -15.95
CA ASP A 47 -12.62 16.66 -16.78
C ASP A 47 -12.64 15.15 -16.52
N PHE A 48 -13.05 14.37 -17.52
CA PHE A 48 -13.16 12.91 -17.40
C PHE A 48 -11.83 12.27 -16.98
N ARG A 49 -10.71 12.95 -17.27
CA ARG A 49 -9.36 12.53 -16.86
C ARG A 49 -9.18 12.51 -15.35
N THR A 50 -9.70 13.50 -14.61
CA THR A 50 -9.62 13.51 -13.14
C THR A 50 -10.49 12.43 -12.53
N ILE A 51 -11.67 12.17 -13.09
CA ILE A 51 -12.54 11.08 -12.63
C ILE A 51 -11.86 9.71 -12.83
N ILE A 52 -11.25 9.48 -14.00
CA ILE A 52 -10.49 8.25 -14.26
C ILE A 52 -9.29 8.13 -13.31
N LEU A 53 -8.55 9.22 -13.08
CA LEU A 53 -7.41 9.23 -12.16
C LEU A 53 -7.83 8.87 -10.73
N ILE A 54 -8.89 9.49 -10.22
CA ILE A 54 -9.42 9.19 -8.89
C ILE A 54 -9.81 7.71 -8.82
N ARG A 55 -10.59 7.20 -9.78
CA ARG A 55 -10.97 5.77 -9.77
C ARG A 55 -9.77 4.83 -9.90
N GLY A 56 -8.80 5.16 -10.73
CA GLY A 56 -7.56 4.38 -10.90
C GLY A 56 -6.72 4.35 -9.62
N LEU A 57 -6.59 5.49 -8.93
CA LEU A 57 -5.93 5.57 -7.63
C LEU A 57 -6.67 4.75 -6.56
N GLY A 58 -8.00 4.69 -6.62
CA GLY A 58 -8.79 3.85 -5.71
C GLY A 58 -8.55 2.37 -5.90
N VAL A 59 -8.58 1.92 -7.16
CA VAL A 59 -8.34 0.51 -7.49
C VAL A 59 -6.90 0.11 -7.15
N SER A 60 -5.91 0.96 -7.46
CA SER A 60 -4.51 0.70 -7.10
C SER A 60 -4.29 0.66 -5.59
N ALA A 61 -4.94 1.52 -4.81
CA ALA A 61 -4.92 1.45 -3.34
C ALA A 61 -5.42 0.09 -2.83
N ILE A 62 -6.57 -0.38 -3.34
CA ILE A 62 -7.15 -1.68 -2.96
C ILE A 62 -6.21 -2.83 -3.36
N LEU A 63 -5.63 -2.79 -4.57
CA LEU A 63 -4.69 -3.79 -5.04
C LEU A 63 -3.41 -3.82 -4.18
N SER A 64 -2.87 -2.66 -3.82
CA SER A 64 -1.69 -2.57 -2.95
C SER A 64 -1.95 -3.19 -1.57
N ALA A 65 -3.15 -2.97 -1.01
CA ALA A 65 -3.55 -3.58 0.26
C ALA A 65 -3.65 -5.11 0.17
N HIS A 66 -4.23 -5.62 -0.91
CA HIS A 66 -4.30 -7.07 -1.13
C HIS A 66 -2.93 -7.70 -1.31
N GLN A 67 -2.03 -7.06 -2.07
CA GLN A 67 -0.66 -7.55 -2.24
C GLN A 67 0.09 -7.67 -0.92
N VAL A 68 -0.03 -6.66 -0.04
CA VAL A 68 0.61 -6.69 1.29
C VAL A 68 0.08 -7.85 2.15
N ILE A 69 -1.24 -8.12 2.12
CA ILE A 69 -1.84 -9.26 2.84
C ILE A 69 -1.32 -10.59 2.28
N VAL A 70 -1.23 -10.72 0.96
CA VAL A 70 -0.71 -11.93 0.30
C VAL A 70 0.76 -12.16 0.70
N ILE A 71 1.59 -11.13 0.64
CA ILE A 71 3.01 -11.22 1.03
C ILE A 71 3.16 -11.64 2.49
N MET A 72 2.39 -11.04 3.41
CA MET A 72 2.43 -11.44 4.82
C MET A 72 1.97 -12.90 5.04
N THR A 73 1.02 -13.37 4.24
CA THR A 73 0.55 -14.76 4.31
C THR A 73 1.65 -15.73 3.87
N PHE A 74 2.35 -15.42 2.78
CA PHE A 74 3.51 -16.19 2.33
C PHE A 74 4.68 -16.15 3.32
N GLU A 75 4.98 -14.98 3.89
CA GLU A 75 6.02 -14.84 4.91
C GLU A 75 5.73 -15.74 6.12
N ARG A 76 4.49 -15.75 6.60
CA ARG A 76 4.06 -16.61 7.72
C ARG A 76 4.10 -18.09 7.36
N LEU A 77 3.63 -18.45 6.17
CA LEU A 77 3.68 -19.83 5.68
C LEU A 77 5.14 -20.33 5.62
N TYR A 78 6.03 -19.52 5.05
CA TYR A 78 7.45 -19.84 4.95
C TYR A 78 8.12 -19.96 6.32
N SER A 79 7.80 -19.06 7.25
CA SER A 79 8.31 -19.12 8.63
C SER A 79 7.88 -20.41 9.36
N SER A 80 6.68 -20.93 9.06
CA SER A 80 6.15 -22.15 9.66
C SER A 80 6.78 -23.43 9.12
N PHE A 81 7.19 -23.44 7.84
CA PHE A 81 7.81 -24.62 7.23
C PHE A 81 9.32 -24.70 7.50
N PHE A 82 10.05 -23.57 7.44
CA PHE A 82 11.51 -23.57 7.53
C PHE A 82 12.05 -22.47 8.45
N PRO A 83 11.87 -22.58 9.78
CA PRO A 83 12.21 -21.51 10.72
C PRO A 83 13.72 -21.16 10.72
N ALA A 84 14.60 -22.18 10.69
CA ALA A 84 16.05 -21.98 10.73
C ALA A 84 16.62 -21.34 9.44
N HIS A 85 15.98 -21.57 8.30
CA HIS A 85 16.41 -20.97 7.03
C HIS A 85 15.87 -19.54 6.89
N PHE A 86 14.65 -19.31 7.38
CA PHE A 86 14.01 -18.01 7.39
C PHE A 86 14.81 -16.99 8.21
N GLU A 87 15.29 -17.36 9.41
CA GLU A 87 16.06 -16.45 10.27
C GLU A 87 17.35 -15.93 9.60
N ARG A 88 17.94 -16.71 8.69
CA ARG A 88 19.18 -16.35 7.99
C ARG A 88 18.96 -15.50 6.74
N ASN A 89 17.77 -15.57 6.12
CA ASN A 89 17.48 -14.95 4.82
C ASN A 89 16.37 -13.88 4.86
N SER A 90 15.77 -13.61 6.03
CA SER A 90 14.58 -12.74 6.15
C SER A 90 14.82 -11.31 5.63
N HIS A 91 16.00 -10.74 5.86
CA HIS A 91 16.34 -9.39 5.40
C HIS A 91 16.36 -9.26 3.87
N ARG A 92 16.79 -10.32 3.16
CA ARG A 92 16.84 -10.32 1.68
C ARG A 92 15.44 -10.43 1.08
N LEU A 93 14.60 -11.29 1.66
CA LEU A 93 13.19 -11.44 1.24
C LEU A 93 12.40 -10.16 1.51
N LEU A 94 12.66 -9.47 2.62
CA LEU A 94 11.99 -8.21 2.94
C LEU A 94 12.44 -7.06 2.03
N ALA A 95 13.73 -6.98 1.69
CA ALA A 95 14.20 -5.99 0.71
C ALA A 95 13.59 -6.24 -0.69
N PHE A 96 13.46 -7.50 -1.09
CA PHE A 96 12.83 -7.87 -2.35
C PHE A 96 11.33 -7.54 -2.36
N SER A 97 10.59 -7.84 -1.28
CA SER A 97 9.17 -7.54 -1.20
C SER A 97 8.89 -6.04 -1.16
N LEU A 98 9.69 -5.26 -0.45
CA LEU A 98 9.60 -3.79 -0.48
C LEU A 98 9.90 -3.22 -1.88
N GLY A 99 10.92 -3.77 -2.56
CA GLY A 99 11.22 -3.40 -3.95
C GLY A 99 10.07 -3.72 -4.90
N PHE A 100 9.40 -4.85 -4.72
CA PHE A 100 8.23 -5.23 -5.53
C PHE A 100 7.00 -4.36 -5.26
N ILE A 101 6.81 -3.86 -4.03
CA ILE A 101 5.70 -2.95 -3.69
C ILE A 101 5.97 -1.52 -4.15
N ALA A 102 7.25 -1.13 -4.24
CA ALA A 102 7.65 0.22 -4.68
C ALA A 102 7.65 0.41 -6.21
N VAL A 103 7.62 -0.67 -6.99
CA VAL A 103 7.54 -0.69 -8.46
C VAL A 103 6.08 -0.79 -8.90
#